data_AF-A0A0F7S5E0-F1
#
_entry.id   AF-A0A0F7S5E0-F1
#
_cell.length_a   1.000
_cell.length_b   1.000
_cell.length_c   1.000
_cell.angle_alpha   90.00
_cell.angle_beta   90.00
_cell.angle_gamma   90.00
#
_symmetry.space_group_name_H-M   'P 1'
#
loop_
_entity.id
_entity.type
_entity.pdbx_description
1 polymer ?
#
loop_
_entity_poly.entity_id
_entity_poly.type
_entity_poly.pdbx_seq_one_letter_code
_entity_poly.pdbx_strand_id
1 'polypeptide(L)'
;MATIQEVLDQVAALPTAVKPYINPYAGHRALSEQEQELLGEYARLADTIRRVAALSTLLSSSSAHASLLTQLRVLERKMGLVLTLYKASVWATVQEQAEMAEAEAMAATGAEINGYSMDMGGMYGDPAAAGYYYNGGQSESGEGDDTVVMRQPEYY
;
A
#
# COMPACT_ATOMS: atom_id res chain seq x y z
N MET A 1 -15.48 -6.45 24.31
CA MET A 1 -14.14 -6.44 23.70
C MET A 1 -13.27 -5.59 24.59
N ALA A 2 -12.23 -6.16 25.20
CA ALA A 2 -11.36 -5.39 26.10
C ALA A 2 -10.63 -4.30 25.29
N THR A 3 -10.70 -3.06 25.76
CA THR A 3 -9.99 -1.92 25.16
C THR A 3 -8.50 -1.98 25.50
N ILE A 4 -7.63 -1.35 24.69
CA ILE A 4 -6.19 -1.25 25.01
C ILE A 4 -5.98 -0.67 26.42
N GLN A 5 -6.83 0.26 26.84
CA GLN A 5 -6.77 0.84 28.18
C GLN A 5 -7.05 -0.19 29.28
N GLU A 6 -8.02 -1.10 29.10
CA GLU A 6 -8.28 -2.18 30.07
C GLU A 6 -7.14 -3.20 30.11
N VAL A 7 -6.47 -3.47 28.98
CA VAL A 7 -5.29 -4.34 28.94
C VAL A 7 -4.12 -3.68 29.66
N LEU A 8 -3.92 -2.38 29.45
CA LEU A 8 -2.90 -1.60 30.16
C LEU A 8 -3.18 -1.50 31.65
N ASP A 9 -4.43 -1.31 32.05
CA ASP A 9 -4.86 -1.29 33.45
C ASP A 9 -4.72 -2.68 34.07
N GLN A 10 -4.98 -3.77 33.35
CA GLN A 10 -4.69 -5.14 33.80
C GLN A 10 -3.19 -5.37 33.98
N VAL A 11 -2.35 -4.89 33.06
CA VAL A 11 -0.89 -4.98 33.18
C VAL A 11 -0.37 -4.14 34.34
N ALA A 12 -0.95 -2.96 34.58
CA ALA A 12 -0.62 -2.09 35.71
C ALA A 12 -1.12 -2.66 37.05
N ALA A 13 -2.24 -3.39 37.03
CA ALA A 13 -2.79 -4.11 38.17
C ALA A 13 -2.05 -5.43 38.46
N LEU A 14 -1.18 -5.90 37.56
CA LEU A 14 -0.26 -6.97 37.91
C LEU A 14 0.63 -6.46 39.05
N PRO A 15 0.85 -7.25 40.10
CA PRO A 15 1.59 -6.80 41.27
C PRO A 15 3.03 -6.48 40.90
N THR A 16 3.32 -5.23 40.53
CA THR A 16 4.65 -4.70 40.18
C THR A 16 5.56 -4.63 41.41
N ALA A 17 4.96 -4.63 42.60
CA ALA A 17 5.67 -4.82 43.85
C ALA A 17 6.21 -6.26 43.92
N VAL A 18 7.54 -6.38 43.90
CA VAL A 18 8.25 -7.59 44.33
C VAL A 18 7.80 -7.83 45.76
N LYS A 19 6.85 -8.74 45.96
CA LYS A 19 6.45 -9.19 47.28
C LYS A 19 7.74 -9.66 47.96
N PRO A 20 8.11 -9.15 49.15
CA PRO A 20 9.33 -9.58 49.81
C PRO A 20 9.31 -11.10 49.89
N TYR A 21 10.33 -11.72 49.30
CA TYR A 21 10.39 -13.17 49.19
C TYR A 21 10.64 -13.73 50.59
N ILE A 22 9.63 -14.38 51.15
CA ILE A 22 9.74 -15.08 52.43
C ILE A 22 9.87 -16.55 52.07
N ASN A 23 11.01 -17.15 52.43
CA ASN A 23 11.24 -18.57 52.16
C ASN A 23 10.21 -19.41 52.95
N PRO A 24 9.29 -20.12 52.27
CA PRO A 24 8.27 -20.92 52.94
C PRO A 24 8.85 -22.15 53.65
N TYR A 25 10.10 -22.51 53.34
CA TYR A 25 10.80 -23.65 53.93
C TYR A 25 11.73 -23.27 55.09
N ALA A 26 11.80 -21.98 55.46
CA ALA A 26 12.64 -21.53 56.56
C ALA A 26 12.20 -22.14 57.91
N GLY A 27 13.14 -22.79 58.62
CA GLY A 27 12.90 -23.38 59.93
C GLY A 27 12.19 -24.74 59.90
N HIS A 28 12.11 -25.39 58.74
CA HIS A 28 11.45 -26.68 58.63
C HIS A 28 12.28 -27.80 59.28
N ARG A 29 11.76 -28.40 60.36
CA ARG A 29 12.46 -29.43 61.16
C ARG A 29 12.99 -30.67 60.42
N ALA A 30 12.48 -30.95 59.22
CA ALA A 30 12.85 -32.13 58.43
C ALA A 30 13.88 -31.83 57.33
N LEU A 31 14.28 -30.57 57.16
CA LEU A 31 15.19 -30.12 56.10
C LEU A 31 16.45 -29.54 56.73
N SER A 32 17.61 -29.86 56.14
CA SER A 32 18.85 -29.17 56.48
C SER A 32 18.82 -27.71 56.00
N GLU A 33 19.64 -26.84 56.58
CA GLU A 33 19.69 -25.40 56.24
C GLU A 33 19.94 -25.16 54.74
N GLN A 34 20.82 -25.96 54.13
CA GLN A 34 21.12 -25.90 52.70
C GLN A 34 19.92 -26.29 51.83
N GLU A 35 19.16 -27.33 52.22
CA GLU A 35 17.97 -27.77 51.48
C GLU A 35 16.84 -26.74 51.56
N GLN A 36 16.72 -26.05 52.70
CA GLN A 36 15.75 -24.97 52.88
C GLN A 36 16.05 -23.79 51.97
N GLU A 37 17.31 -23.36 51.87
CA GLU A 37 17.74 -22.33 50.92
C GLU A 37 17.48 -22.73 49.47
N LEU A 38 17.87 -23.95 49.10
CA LEU A 38 17.74 -24.46 47.73
C LEU A 38 16.26 -24.48 47.30
N LEU A 39 15.38 -25.09 48.11
CA LEU A 39 13.95 -25.14 47.85
C LEU A 39 13.31 -23.75 47.87
N GLY A 40 13.84 -22.85 48.69
CA GLY A 40 13.47 -21.45 48.67
C GLY A 40 13.74 -20.81 47.31
N GLU A 41 14.96 -20.89 46.81
CA GLU A 41 15.29 -20.30 45.51
C GLU A 41 14.50 -20.96 44.36
N TYR A 42 14.21 -22.26 44.43
CA TYR A 42 13.32 -22.91 43.47
C TYR A 42 11.88 -22.39 43.54
N ALA A 43 11.34 -22.15 44.73
CA ALA A 43 10.00 -21.57 44.88
C ALA A 43 9.94 -20.15 44.31
N ARG A 44 10.99 -19.35 44.54
CA ARG A 44 11.14 -18.02 43.95
C ARG A 44 11.20 -18.08 42.43
N LEU A 45 12.02 -18.97 41.87
CA LEU A 45 12.14 -19.15 40.43
C LEU A 45 10.83 -19.64 39.80
N ALA A 46 10.12 -20.57 40.43
CA ALA A 46 8.84 -21.04 39.94
C ALA A 46 7.80 -19.90 39.87
N ASP A 47 7.78 -19.01 40.86
CA ASP A 47 6.87 -17.87 40.86
C ASP A 47 7.23 -16.83 39.78
N THR A 48 8.52 -16.56 39.58
CA THR A 48 8.95 -15.67 38.48
C THR A 48 8.62 -16.25 37.12
N ILE A 49 8.82 -17.56 36.91
CA ILE A 49 8.46 -18.24 35.65
C ILE A 49 6.95 -18.17 35.40
N ARG A 50 6.11 -18.41 36.42
CA ARG A 50 4.65 -18.29 36.29
C ARG A 50 4.23 -16.88 35.90
N ARG A 51 4.85 -15.86 36.49
CA ARG A 51 4.60 -14.46 36.14
C ARG A 51 4.99 -14.15 34.70
N VAL A 52 6.17 -14.61 34.25
CA VAL A 52 6.62 -14.43 32.87
C VAL A 52 5.67 -15.13 31.89
N ALA A 53 5.23 -16.34 32.20
CA ALA A 53 4.27 -17.07 31.37
C ALA A 53 2.91 -16.36 31.29
N ALA A 54 2.39 -15.85 32.41
CA ALA A 54 1.14 -15.09 32.45
C ALA A 54 1.24 -13.79 31.63
N LEU A 55 2.35 -13.05 31.77
CA LEU A 55 2.63 -11.86 30.98
C LEU A 55 2.74 -12.17 29.49
N SER A 56 3.48 -13.23 29.13
CA SER A 56 3.62 -13.66 27.75
C SER A 56 2.28 -14.03 27.12
N THR A 57 1.41 -14.71 27.88
CA THR A 57 0.05 -15.08 27.42
C THR A 57 -0.83 -13.85 27.21
N LEU A 58 -0.74 -12.86 28.11
CA LEU A 58 -1.47 -11.60 28.00
C LEU A 58 -1.00 -10.79 26.78
N LEU A 59 0.32 -10.64 26.61
CA LEU A 59 0.91 -9.90 25.50
C LEU A 59 0.70 -10.59 24.14
N SER A 60 0.73 -11.92 24.11
CA SER A 60 0.42 -12.73 22.93
C SER A 60 -1.09 -12.82 22.67
N SER A 61 -1.92 -12.28 23.56
CA SER A 61 -3.38 -12.37 23.41
C SER A 61 -3.83 -11.63 22.15
N SER A 62 -4.62 -12.33 21.34
CA SER A 62 -5.15 -11.82 20.07
C SER A 62 -5.98 -10.53 20.23
N SER A 63 -6.50 -10.26 21.44
CA SER A 63 -7.33 -9.09 21.73
C SER A 63 -6.61 -7.76 21.53
N ALA A 64 -5.36 -7.64 22.01
CA ALA A 64 -4.55 -6.44 21.83
C ALA A 64 -4.22 -6.24 20.34
N HIS A 65 -3.84 -7.31 19.65
CA HIS A 65 -3.56 -7.29 18.21
C HIS A 65 -4.78 -6.93 17.36
N ALA A 66 -5.96 -7.44 17.69
CA ALA A 66 -7.21 -7.16 16.97
C ALA A 66 -7.58 -5.67 17.01
N SER A 67 -7.38 -5.02 18.16
CA SER A 67 -7.64 -3.59 18.32
C SER A 67 -6.70 -2.73 17.46
N LEU A 68 -5.40 -3.07 17.41
CA LEU A 68 -4.40 -2.41 16.59
C LEU A 68 -4.72 -2.59 15.10
N LEU A 69 -5.02 -3.83 14.66
CA LEU A 69 -5.39 -4.12 13.28
C LEU A 69 -6.65 -3.35 12.84
N THR A 70 -7.61 -3.16 13.74
CA THR A 70 -8.80 -2.35 13.46
C THR A 70 -8.43 -0.88 13.20
N GLN A 71 -7.53 -0.32 14.00
CA GLN A 71 -7.04 1.06 13.79
C GLN A 71 -6.25 1.19 12.49
N LEU A 72 -5.36 0.24 12.18
CA LEU A 72 -4.61 0.23 10.93
C LEU A 72 -5.53 0.15 9.70
N ARG A 73 -6.59 -0.66 9.75
CA ARG A 73 -7.56 -0.77 8.63
C ARG A 73 -8.33 0.54 8.42
N VAL A 74 -8.53 1.35 9.45
CA VAL A 74 -9.13 2.69 9.30
C VAL A 74 -8.13 3.65 8.63
N LEU A 75 -6.86 3.59 9.04
CA LEU A 75 -5.79 4.40 8.45
C LEU A 75 -5.57 4.03 6.98
N GLU A 76 -5.53 2.75 6.65
CA GLU A 76 -5.39 2.24 5.28
C GLU A 76 -6.49 2.82 4.36
N ARG A 77 -7.74 2.80 4.80
CA ARG A 77 -8.85 3.35 4.00
C ARG A 77 -8.73 4.86 3.80
N LYS A 78 -8.32 5.61 4.82
CA LYS A 78 -8.12 7.06 4.72
C LYS A 78 -6.95 7.40 3.80
N MET A 79 -5.81 6.74 3.98
CA MET A 79 -4.62 6.97 3.16
C MET A 79 -4.79 6.47 1.73
N GLY A 80 -5.49 5.35 1.53
CA GLY A 80 -5.85 4.87 0.20
C GLY A 80 -6.76 5.85 -0.54
N LEU A 81 -7.72 6.47 0.15
CA LEU A 81 -8.55 7.53 -0.42
C LEU A 81 -7.70 8.76 -0.80
N VAL A 82 -6.81 9.21 0.09
CA VAL A 82 -5.90 10.33 -0.21
C VAL A 82 -5.01 10.02 -1.41
N LEU A 83 -4.41 8.83 -1.46
CA LEU A 83 -3.53 8.39 -2.54
C LEU A 83 -4.27 8.31 -3.88
N THR A 84 -5.50 7.77 -3.88
CA THR A 84 -6.32 7.67 -5.10
C THR A 84 -6.74 9.03 -5.62
N LEU A 85 -7.18 9.94 -4.74
CA LEU A 85 -7.49 11.32 -5.13
C LEU A 85 -6.26 12.06 -5.65
N TYR A 86 -5.11 11.90 -5.00
CA TYR A 86 -3.85 12.49 -5.44
C TYR A 86 -3.42 11.95 -6.80
N LYS A 87 -3.52 10.63 -7.02
CA LYS A 87 -3.20 10.02 -8.31
C LYS A 87 -4.12 10.54 -9.41
N ALA A 88 -5.42 10.65 -9.13
CA ALA A 88 -6.39 11.20 -10.07
C ALA A 88 -6.10 12.68 -10.39
N SER A 89 -5.74 13.50 -9.39
CA SER A 89 -5.43 14.91 -9.61
C SER A 89 -4.17 15.08 -10.45
N VAL A 90 -3.12 14.28 -10.20
CA VAL A 90 -1.90 14.33 -11.01
C VAL A 90 -2.20 13.89 -12.44
N TRP A 91 -2.92 12.78 -12.62
CA TRP A 91 -3.27 12.29 -13.96
C TRP A 91 -4.11 13.32 -14.73
N ALA A 92 -5.10 13.95 -14.09
CA ALA A 92 -5.89 15.01 -14.70
C ALA A 92 -5.01 16.18 -15.18
N THR A 93 -4.07 16.66 -14.36
CA THR A 93 -3.18 17.76 -14.75
C THR A 93 -2.19 17.37 -15.86
N VAL A 94 -1.68 16.14 -15.84
CA VAL A 94 -0.76 15.65 -16.89
C VAL A 94 -1.50 15.46 -18.21
N GLN A 95 -2.73 14.96 -18.15
CA GLN A 95 -3.58 14.78 -19.32
C GLN A 95 -3.96 16.13 -19.94
N GLU A 96 -4.35 17.12 -19.14
CA GLU A 96 -4.64 18.48 -19.61
C GLU A 96 -3.42 19.11 -20.33
N GLN A 97 -2.22 18.92 -19.79
CA GLN A 97 -0.98 19.39 -20.44
C GLN A 97 -0.69 18.66 -21.76
N ALA A 98 -0.93 17.35 -21.82
CA ALA A 98 -0.76 16.58 -23.05
C ALA A 98 -1.74 17.03 -24.14
N GLU A 99 -3.02 17.21 -23.78
CA GLU A 99 -4.06 17.69 -24.71
C GLU A 99 -3.78 19.11 -25.21
N MET A 100 -3.29 20.01 -24.35
CA MET A 100 -2.87 21.35 -24.76
C MET A 100 -1.69 21.32 -25.74
N ALA A 101 -0.67 20.51 -25.45
CA ALA A 101 0.49 20.37 -26.32
C ALA A 101 0.11 19.78 -27.70
N GLU A 102 -0.79 18.80 -27.73
CA GLU A 102 -1.32 18.24 -28.98
C GLU A 102 -2.15 19.25 -29.76
N ALA A 103 -2.99 20.05 -29.08
CA ALA A 103 -3.77 21.11 -29.72
C ALA A 103 -2.87 22.20 -30.34
N GLU A 104 -1.78 22.59 -29.65
CA GLU A 104 -0.80 23.53 -30.19
C GLU A 104 -0.05 22.95 -31.41
N ALA A 105 0.33 21.67 -31.38
CA ALA A 105 0.95 21.00 -32.52
C ALA A 105 -0.01 20.89 -33.72
N MET A 106 -1.30 20.64 -33.48
CA MET A 106 -2.32 20.58 -34.53
C MET A 106 -2.61 21.98 -35.11
N ALA A 107 -2.59 23.03 -34.28
CA ALA A 107 -2.69 24.41 -34.73
C ALA A 107 -1.47 24.85 -35.56
N ALA A 108 -0.25 24.44 -35.18
CA ALA A 108 0.96 24.74 -35.93
C ALA A 108 1.00 24.03 -37.29
N THR A 109 0.63 22.75 -37.35
CA THR A 109 0.53 21.99 -38.62
C THR A 109 -0.61 22.48 -39.51
N GLY A 110 -1.76 22.82 -38.92
CA GLY A 110 -2.87 23.46 -39.64
C GLY A 110 -2.50 24.82 -40.22
N ALA A 111 -1.68 25.61 -39.52
CA ALA A 111 -1.14 26.88 -40.02
C ALA A 111 -0.13 26.68 -41.15
N GLU A 112 0.74 25.67 -41.09
CA GLU A 112 1.65 25.33 -42.20
C GLU A 112 0.90 24.87 -43.45
N ILE A 113 -0.10 23.97 -43.33
CA ILE A 113 -0.90 23.49 -44.48
C ILE A 113 -1.64 24.66 -45.16
N ASN A 114 -2.20 25.59 -44.39
CA ASN A 114 -2.89 26.75 -44.94
C ASN A 114 -1.90 27.73 -45.62
N GLY A 115 -0.67 27.86 -45.09
CA GLY A 115 0.43 28.62 -45.70
C GLY A 115 0.91 28.04 -47.03
N TYR A 116 1.02 26.71 -47.15
CA TYR A 116 1.36 26.03 -48.41
C TYR A 116 0.23 26.10 -49.47
N SER A 117 -1.03 26.26 -49.05
CA SER A 117 -2.16 26.42 -49.99
C SER A 117 -2.23 27.82 -50.64
N MET A 118 -1.69 28.85 -49.97
CA MET A 118 -1.67 30.23 -50.49
C MET A 118 -0.58 30.48 -51.55
N ASP A 119 0.46 29.64 -51.63
CA ASP A 119 1.59 29.81 -52.56
C ASP A 119 1.42 29.07 -53.90
N MET A 120 0.48 28.12 -54.01
CA MET A 120 0.15 27.40 -55.26
C MET A 120 -1.13 27.92 -55.96
N GLY A 121 -1.68 29.06 -55.53
CA GLY A 121 -2.85 29.69 -56.15
C GLY A 121 -2.54 30.68 -57.30
N GLY A 122 -1.25 30.93 -57.58
CA GLY A 122 -0.81 32.05 -58.42
C GLY A 122 -0.28 31.73 -59.82
N MET A 123 -0.28 30.47 -60.27
CA MET A 123 0.34 30.10 -61.56
C MET A 123 -0.55 29.09 -62.29
N TYR A 124 -0.87 29.36 -63.55
CA TYR A 124 -1.84 28.69 -64.43
C TYR A 124 -3.30 29.18 -64.35
N GLY A 125 -3.53 30.36 -64.93
CA GLY A 125 -4.79 30.65 -65.61
C GLY A 125 -4.73 30.17 -67.06
N ASP A 126 -5.45 29.10 -67.40
CA ASP A 126 -5.97 28.84 -68.75
C ASP A 126 -7.21 27.92 -68.67
N PRO A 127 -8.41 28.34 -69.11
CA PRO A 127 -9.63 27.55 -68.97
C PRO A 127 -9.94 26.78 -70.26
N ALA A 128 -9.31 25.62 -70.45
CA ALA A 128 -9.69 24.72 -71.54
C ALA A 128 -9.30 23.26 -71.30
N ALA A 129 -10.02 22.54 -70.44
CA ALA A 129 -10.22 21.09 -70.59
C ALA A 129 -11.26 20.58 -69.59
N ALA A 130 -12.48 20.40 -70.09
CA ALA A 130 -13.51 19.63 -69.42
C ALA A 130 -13.21 18.13 -69.50
N GLY A 131 -13.44 17.43 -68.39
CA GLY A 131 -13.67 15.99 -68.31
C GLY A 131 -12.41 15.14 -68.24
N TYR A 132 -12.31 14.28 -67.22
CA TYR A 132 -12.52 12.84 -67.34
C TYR A 132 -12.66 12.23 -65.93
N TYR A 133 -13.65 11.34 -65.80
CA TYR A 133 -13.93 10.52 -64.63
C TYR A 133 -12.73 9.63 -64.26
N TYR A 134 -12.50 9.41 -62.96
CA TYR A 134 -12.03 8.10 -62.50
C TYR A 134 -12.63 7.73 -61.14
N ASN A 135 -13.26 6.57 -61.14
CA ASN A 135 -13.84 5.83 -60.03
C ASN A 135 -12.86 4.70 -59.66
N GLY A 136 -12.65 4.48 -58.37
CA GLY A 136 -11.82 3.40 -57.81
C GLY A 136 -11.38 3.80 -56.42
N GLY A 137 -11.92 3.27 -55.34
CA GLY A 137 -11.81 1.87 -54.92
C GLY A 137 -11.40 1.96 -53.44
N GLN A 138 -12.34 1.71 -52.54
CA GLN A 138 -12.36 0.51 -51.71
C GLN A 138 -11.51 0.65 -50.43
N SER A 139 -12.26 0.67 -49.33
CA SER A 139 -11.88 0.46 -47.94
C SER A 139 -10.89 -0.67 -47.72
N GLU A 140 -9.86 -0.43 -46.89
CA GLU A 140 -9.29 -1.48 -46.05
C GLU A 140 -8.67 -0.91 -44.77
N SER A 141 -9.19 -1.41 -43.66
CA SER A 141 -8.71 -1.32 -42.29
C SER A 141 -7.35 -1.98 -42.12
N GLY A 142 -6.46 -1.38 -41.32
CA GLY A 142 -5.18 -1.97 -40.96
C GLY A 142 -4.62 -1.35 -39.69
N GLU A 143 -5.29 -1.63 -38.58
CA GLU A 143 -4.82 -1.34 -37.22
C GLU A 143 -3.64 -2.28 -36.92
N GLY A 144 -2.43 -1.73 -36.92
CA GLY A 144 -1.19 -2.43 -36.59
C GLY A 144 -0.67 -1.98 -35.22
N ASP A 145 -1.28 -2.50 -34.16
CA ASP A 145 -0.78 -2.47 -32.78
C ASP A 145 0.42 -3.43 -32.67
N ASP A 146 1.63 -2.91 -32.93
CA ASP A 146 2.89 -3.63 -32.73
C ASP A 146 3.36 -3.47 -31.27
N THR A 147 2.64 -4.11 -30.33
CA THR A 147 3.16 -4.42 -29.00
C THR A 147 3.12 -5.92 -28.75
N VAL A 148 4.08 -6.63 -29.36
CA VAL A 148 4.36 -8.05 -29.05
C VAL A 148 4.86 -8.15 -27.61
N VAL A 149 3.95 -8.38 -26.68
CA VAL A 149 4.24 -8.78 -25.31
C VAL A 149 4.78 -10.22 -25.34
N MET A 150 6.09 -10.36 -25.15
CA MET A 150 6.72 -11.65 -24.86
C MET A 150 6.16 -12.18 -23.53
N ARG A 151 5.17 -13.07 -23.62
CA ARG A 151 4.65 -13.83 -22.49
C ARG A 151 5.71 -14.84 -22.08
N GLN A 152 6.36 -14.62 -20.93
CA GLN A 152 7.25 -15.63 -20.33
C GLN A 152 6.44 -16.89 -20.00
N PRO A 153 6.90 -18.10 -20.38
CA PRO A 153 6.32 -19.33 -19.86
C PRO A 153 6.87 -19.60 -18.45
N GLU A 154 5.97 -19.63 -17.47
CA GLU A 154 6.26 -20.20 -16.16
C GLU A 154 6.59 -21.69 -16.29
N TYR A 155 7.72 -22.09 -15.74
CA TYR A 155 8.06 -23.50 -15.54
C TYR A 155 7.71 -23.89 -14.10
N TYR A 156 6.88 -24.94 -13.99
CA TYR A 156 6.66 -25.72 -12.77
C TYR A 156 7.91 -26.52 -12.40
#